data_AF-A0A8T4VKH4-F1
#
_entry.id   AF-A0A8T4VKH4-F1
#
_cell.length_a   1.000
_cell.length_b   1.000
_cell.length_c   1.000
_cell.angle_alpha   90.00
_cell.angle_beta   90.00
_cell.angle_gamma   90.00
#
_symmetry.space_group_name_H-M   'P 1'
#
loop_
_entity.id
_entity.type
_entity.pdbx_description
1 polymer ?
#
loop_
_entity_poly.entity_id
_entity_poly.type
_entity_poly.pdbx_seq_one_letter_code
_entity_poly.pdbx_strand_id
1 'polypeptide(L)' 'MTSIDYLPLMNKALGVITSRGGILSHAAIVCRELNKPCIVGVGNLINELKEGDYICLNADKGEIIKLKFTLS' A
#
# COMPACT_ATOMS: atom_id res chain seq x y z
N MET A 1 -2.97 -11.60 -6.81
CA MET A 1 -2.60 -12.56 -5.74
C MET A 1 -1.16 -12.26 -5.38
N THR A 2 -0.89 -11.82 -4.16
CA THR A 2 0.45 -11.43 -3.68
C THR A 2 1.20 -12.69 -3.26
N SER A 3 1.95 -13.28 -4.19
CA SER A 3 2.83 -14.43 -3.97
C SER A 3 4.05 -14.07 -3.12
N ILE A 4 4.67 -15.10 -2.52
CA ILE A 4 5.90 -15.01 -1.70
C ILE A 4 7.03 -14.28 -2.46
N ASP A 5 7.03 -14.32 -3.79
CA ASP A 5 8.00 -13.65 -4.67
C ASP A 5 8.08 -12.12 -4.45
N TYR A 6 7.03 -11.50 -3.90
CA TYR A 6 7.01 -10.06 -3.63
C TYR A 6 7.61 -9.69 -2.27
N LEU A 7 7.92 -10.64 -1.38
CA LEU A 7 8.53 -10.38 -0.06
C LEU A 7 9.78 -9.47 -0.12
N PRO A 8 10.78 -9.71 -0.99
CA PRO A 8 11.95 -8.83 -1.05
C PRO A 8 11.61 -7.41 -1.52
N LEU A 9 10.59 -7.24 -2.36
CA LEU A 9 10.10 -5.93 -2.80
C LEU A 9 9.31 -5.23 -1.68
N MET A 10 8.43 -5.96 -0.99
CA MET A 10 7.68 -5.45 0.17
C MET A 10 8.62 -5.03 1.30
N ASN A 11 9.72 -5.75 1.50
CA ASN A 11 10.72 -5.38 2.49
C ASN A 11 11.43 -4.05 2.15
N LYS A 12 11.67 -3.79 0.86
CA LYS A 12 12.24 -2.52 0.39
C LYS A 12 11.23 -1.37 0.36
N ALA A 13 9.94 -1.66 0.21
CA ALA A 13 8.89 -0.63 0.14
C ALA A 13 8.66 0.03 1.51
N LEU A 14 8.25 1.30 1.53
CA LEU A 14 7.86 1.99 2.77
C LEU A 14 6.46 1.60 3.25
N GLY A 15 5.61 1.11 2.36
CA GLY A 15 4.26 0.66 2.64
C GLY A 15 3.70 -0.11 1.44
N VAL A 16 2.60 -0.82 1.66
CA VAL A 16 1.99 -1.69 0.64
C VAL A 16 0.51 -1.35 0.49
N ILE A 17 0.07 -1.19 -0.75
CA ILE A 17 -1.33 -0.98 -1.10
C ILE A 17 -1.77 -2.10 -2.02
N THR A 18 -2.92 -2.73 -1.74
CA THR A 18 -3.48 -3.75 -2.62
C THR A 18 -4.90 -3.43 -3.06
N SER A 19 -5.19 -3.62 -4.35
CA SER A 19 -6.53 -3.42 -4.90
C SER A 19 -7.55 -4.45 -4.41
N ARG A 20 -7.07 -5.65 -4.08
CA ARG A 20 -7.86 -6.76 -3.55
C ARG A 20 -7.19 -7.38 -2.33
N GLY A 21 -8.01 -7.95 -1.46
CA GLY A 21 -7.59 -8.58 -0.21
C GLY A 21 -8.30 -7.95 0.99
N GLY A 22 -8.54 -8.76 2.02
CA GLY A 22 -9.04 -8.29 3.31
C GLY A 22 -7.93 -8.23 4.35
N ILE A 23 -8.29 -7.83 5.57
CA ILE A 23 -7.34 -7.70 6.69
C ILE A 23 -6.63 -9.01 7.08
N LEU A 24 -7.23 -10.16 6.73
CA LEU A 24 -6.67 -11.50 6.94
C LEU A 24 -5.92 -12.03 5.71
N SER A 25 -5.69 -11.19 4.69
CA SER A 25 -4.99 -11.62 3.48
C SER A 25 -3.49 -11.77 3.73
N HIS A 26 -2.83 -12.59 2.90
CA HIS A 26 -1.39 -12.82 2.93
C HIS A 26 -0.58 -11.51 2.96
N ALA A 27 -0.98 -10.51 2.14
CA ALA A 27 -0.32 -9.21 2.13
C ALA A 27 -0.43 -8.47 3.47
N ALA A 28 -1.61 -8.49 4.10
CA ALA A 28 -1.84 -7.81 5.37
C ALA A 28 -1.03 -8.44 6.52
N ILE A 29 -0.98 -9.78 6.57
CA ILE A 29 -0.21 -10.52 7.58
C ILE A 29 1.28 -10.24 7.42
N VAL A 30 1.82 -10.40 6.20
CA VAL A 30 3.24 -10.18 5.91
C VAL A 30 3.65 -8.75 6.22
N CYS A 31 2.85 -7.74 5.86
CA CYS A 31 3.21 -6.35 6.18
C CYS A 31 3.20 -6.07 7.69
N ARG A 32 2.30 -6.72 8.44
CA ARG A 32 2.29 -6.62 9.91
C ARG A 32 3.54 -7.22 10.53
N GLU A 33 4.01 -8.36 10.02
CA GLU A 33 5.28 -8.97 10.43
C GLU A 33 6.50 -8.09 10.08
N LEU A 34 6.44 -7.43 8.92
CA LEU A 34 7.47 -6.49 8.47
C LEU A 34 7.40 -5.11 9.16
N ASN A 35 6.43 -4.89 10.06
CA ASN A 35 6.15 -3.59 10.69
C ASN A 35 6.00 -2.44 9.67
N LYS A 36 5.32 -2.71 8.55
CA LYS A 36 5.08 -1.72 7.48
C LYS A 36 3.60 -1.39 7.35
N PRO A 37 3.26 -0.12 7.07
CA PRO A 37 1.89 0.28 6.82
C PRO A 37 1.34 -0.46 5.59
N CYS A 38 0.16 -1.05 5.74
CA CYS A 38 -0.50 -1.82 4.70
C CYS A 38 -1.97 -1.43 4.61
N ILE A 39 -2.44 -1.11 3.39
CA ILE A 39 -3.85 -0.87 3.11
C ILE A 39 -4.29 -1.84 2.03
N VAL A 40 -5.28 -2.66 2.35
CA VAL A 40 -5.78 -3.71 1.47
C VAL A 40 -7.22 -3.43 1.05
N GLY A 41 -7.58 -3.86 -0.15
CA GLY A 41 -8.96 -3.75 -0.64
C GLY A 41 -9.34 -2.36 -1.15
N VAL A 42 -8.38 -1.60 -1.69
CA VAL A 42 -8.62 -0.22 -2.17
C VAL A 42 -9.37 -0.17 -3.51
N GLY A 43 -9.68 -1.33 -4.10
CA GLY A 43 -10.51 -1.45 -5.29
C GLY A 43 -9.97 -0.64 -6.47
N ASN A 44 -10.82 0.22 -7.03
CA ASN A 44 -10.50 1.03 -8.20
C ASN A 44 -9.67 2.27 -7.88
N LEU A 45 -9.54 2.66 -6.61
CA LEU A 45 -8.75 3.83 -6.21
C LEU A 45 -7.26 3.67 -6.59
N ILE A 46 -6.79 2.43 -6.70
CA ILE A 46 -5.42 2.13 -7.14
C ILE A 46 -5.13 2.68 -8.54
N ASN A 47 -6.16 2.84 -9.40
CA ASN A 47 -6.00 3.37 -10.75
C ASN A 47 -5.78 4.89 -10.76
N GLU A 48 -6.11 5.58 -9.66
CA GLU A 48 -5.83 7.01 -9.48
C GLU A 48 -4.38 7.27 -9.03
N LEU A 49 -3.72 6.23 -8.52
CA LEU A 49 -2.32 6.24 -8.12
C LEU A 49 -1.46 5.86 -9.34
N LYS A 50 -0.58 6.77 -9.73
CA LYS A 50 0.38 6.58 -10.82
C LYS A 50 1.79 6.61 -10.27
N GLU A 51 2.70 5.97 -11.00
CA GLU A 51 4.13 6.06 -10.70
C GLU A 51 4.57 7.53 -10.68
N GLY A 52 5.35 7.89 -9.67
CA GLY A 52 5.79 9.28 -9.44
C GLY A 52 4.85 10.12 -8.57
N ASP A 53 3.66 9.63 -8.22
CA ASP A 53 2.81 10.29 -7.23
C ASP A 53 3.42 10.19 -5.83
N TYR A 54 3.36 11.29 -5.09
CA TYR A 54 3.67 11.29 -3.67
C TYR A 54 2.40 11.01 -2.88
N ILE A 55 2.44 10.01 -2.01
CA ILE A 55 1.31 9.61 -1.18
C ILE A 55 1.71 9.45 0.28
N CYS A 56 0.79 9.80 1.17
CA CYS A 56 0.88 9.49 2.58
C CYS A 56 -0.12 8.37 2.90
N LEU A 57 0.35 7.36 3.63
CA LEU A 57 -0.43 6.20 4.01
C LEU A 57 -0.69 6.24 5.51
N ASN A 58 -1.97 6.24 5.87
CA ASN A 58 -2.40 6.11 7.26
C ASN A 58 -3.03 4.72 7.45
N ALA A 59 -2.21 3.76 7.90
CA ALA A 59 -2.67 2.39 8.11
C ALA A 59 -3.63 2.23 9.30
N ASP A 60 -3.56 3.11 10.31
CA ASP A 60 -4.47 3.08 11.46
C ASP A 60 -5.91 3.43 11.08
N LYS A 61 -6.08 4.41 10.19
CA LYS A 61 -7.40 4.83 9.70
C LYS A 61 -7.79 4.22 8.35
N GLY A 62 -6.84 3.58 7.66
CA GLY A 62 -7.04 3.08 6.30
C GLY A 62 -7.14 4.18 5.24
N GLU A 63 -6.49 5.33 5.44
CA GLU A 63 -6.56 6.49 4.54
C GLU A 63 -5.34 6.57 3.62
N ILE A 64 -5.58 6.97 2.36
CA ILE A 64 -4.55 7.25 1.37
C ILE A 64 -4.68 8.71 0.96
N ILE A 65 -3.64 9.49 1.21
CA ILE A 65 -3.64 10.93 0.95
C ILE A 65 -2.64 11.21 -0.16
N LYS A 66 -3.11 11.66 -1.32
CA LYS A 66 -2.25 12.05 -2.44
C LYS A 66 -1.74 13.47 -2.23
N LEU A 67 -0.43 13.63 -2.15
CA LEU A 67 0.24 14.92 -2.03
C LEU A 67 0.40 15.53 -3.43
N LYS A 68 -0.16 16.73 -3.62
CA LYS A 68 0.07 17.52 -4.83
C LYS A 68 1.15 18.54 -4.53
N PHE A 69 2.33 18.34 -5.09
CA PHE A 69 3.37 19.36 -5.12
C PHE A 69 3.16 20.20 -6.39
N THR A 70 2.52 21.36 -6.23
CA THR A 70 2.58 22.40 -7.26
C THR A 70 3.91 23.11 -7.09
N LEU A 71 4.89 22.76 -7.92
CA LEU A 71 6.08 23.59 -8.10
C LEU A 71 5.61 24.87 -8.80
N SER A 72 5.60 25.98 -8.06
CA SER A 72 5.30 27.31 -8.59
C SER A 72 6.55 28.00 -9.10
#